data_AF-A0A7S4FCL3-F1
#
_entry.id   AF-A0A7S4FCL3-F1
#
_cell.length_a   1.000
_cell.length_b   1.000
_cell.length_c   1.000
_cell.angle_alpha   90.00
_cell.angle_beta   90.00
_cell.angle_gamma   90.00
#
_symmetry.space_group_name_H-M   'P 1'
#
loop_
_entity.id
_entity.type
_entity.pdbx_description
1 polymer ?
#
loop_
_entity_poly.entity_id
_entity_poly.type
_entity_poly.pdbx_seq_one_letter_code
_entity_poly.pdbx_strand_id
1 'polypeptide(L)'
;RSRGMSLSSRRSSMMPGPRKVADPRPIGNKAYTTESIRKLITYLTEHGYDRSISPKILLSPTTKDFVNIVTFLLRSIDPNFAFVGKLEDELPVILRTLGYPTNVTKGALSAVGVPHTWP
;
A
#
# COMPACT_ATOMS: atom_id res chain seq x y z
N ARG A 1 -23.29 14.51 62.37
CA ARG A 1 -22.44 13.55 61.63
C ARG A 1 -23.28 12.97 60.49
N SER A 2 -23.28 13.60 59.32
CA SER A 2 -24.12 13.21 58.19
C SER A 2 -23.27 12.42 57.18
N ARG A 3 -23.62 11.15 56.92
CA ARG A 3 -22.95 10.30 55.93
C ARG A 3 -23.65 10.50 54.57
N GLY A 4 -22.95 11.06 53.60
CA GLY A 4 -23.38 11.11 52.21
C GLY A 4 -23.04 9.81 51.48
N MET A 5 -24.03 9.15 50.89
CA MET A 5 -23.86 8.04 49.95
C MET A 5 -23.71 8.62 48.54
N SER A 6 -22.51 8.50 47.96
CA SER A 6 -22.28 8.83 46.55
C SER A 6 -22.46 7.57 45.71
N LEU A 7 -23.46 7.60 44.84
CA LEU A 7 -23.75 6.56 43.86
C LEU A 7 -22.60 6.46 42.87
N SER A 8 -21.90 5.32 42.91
CA SER A 8 -20.80 5.01 42.01
C SER A 8 -21.29 5.01 40.56
N SER A 9 -20.81 6.00 39.81
CA SER A 9 -21.06 6.23 38.40
C SER A 9 -20.82 4.96 37.57
N ARG A 10 -21.83 4.59 36.79
CA ARG A 10 -21.78 3.49 35.81
C ARG A 10 -20.68 3.78 34.80
N ARG A 11 -19.53 3.11 34.93
CA ARG A 11 -18.50 3.09 33.89
C ARG A 11 -18.99 2.20 32.75
N SER A 12 -19.59 2.80 31.73
CA SER A 12 -19.88 2.14 30.47
C SER A 12 -18.55 1.66 29.85
N SER A 13 -18.43 0.35 29.67
CA SER A 13 -17.33 -0.28 28.95
C SER A 13 -17.39 0.13 27.47
N MET A 14 -16.59 1.14 27.11
CA MET A 14 -16.37 1.47 25.70
C MET A 14 -15.61 0.30 25.07
N MET A 15 -16.31 -0.50 24.27
CA MET A 15 -15.69 -1.50 23.41
C MET A 15 -14.64 -0.79 22.56
N PRO A 16 -13.37 -1.25 22.54
CA PRO A 16 -12.39 -0.71 21.61
C PRO A 16 -12.90 -0.93 20.18
N GLY A 17 -13.14 0.15 19.45
CA GLY A 17 -13.41 0.06 18.01
C GLY A 17 -12.29 -0.68 17.29
N PRO A 18 -12.53 -1.20 16.07
CA PRO A 18 -11.55 -1.98 15.33
C PRO A 18 -10.22 -1.21 15.24
N ARG A 19 -9.16 -1.80 15.79
CA ARG A 19 -7.81 -1.23 15.71
C ARG A 19 -7.43 -1.19 14.24
N LYS A 20 -7.07 -0.01 13.73
CA LYS A 20 -6.39 0.10 12.43
C LYS A 20 -5.16 -0.80 12.52
N VAL A 21 -5.12 -1.89 11.75
CA VAL A 21 -3.98 -2.80 11.71
C VAL A 21 -2.81 -1.97 11.18
N ALA A 22 -1.85 -1.69 12.06
CA ALA A 22 -0.61 -1.06 11.65
C ALA A 22 0.07 -1.99 10.64
N ASP A 23 0.65 -1.41 9.59
CA ASP A 23 1.37 -2.19 8.58
C ASP A 23 2.47 -3.01 9.28
N PRO A 24 2.42 -4.35 9.25
CA PRO A 24 3.41 -5.18 9.91
C PRO A 24 4.75 -5.21 9.16
N ARG A 25 4.81 -4.68 7.93
CA ARG A 25 6.00 -4.72 7.10
C ARG A 25 7.06 -3.75 7.62
N PRO A 26 8.35 -4.13 7.65
CA PRO A 26 9.43 -3.26 8.08
C PRO A 26 9.83 -2.28 6.96
N ILE A 27 8.90 -1.40 6.56
CA ILE A 27 9.07 -0.42 5.46
C ILE A 27 10.24 0.55 5.69
N GLY A 28 10.62 0.81 6.95
CA GLY A 28 11.80 1.61 7.28
C GLY A 28 13.13 0.88 7.13
N ASN A 29 13.13 -0.45 6.95
CA ASN A 29 14.34 -1.25 6.80
C ASN A 29 14.80 -1.27 5.33
N LYS A 30 15.93 -0.61 5.04
CA LYS A 30 16.52 -0.55 3.70
C LYS A 30 16.80 -1.92 3.10
N ALA A 31 17.16 -2.91 3.92
CA ALA A 31 17.40 -4.27 3.44
C ALA A 31 16.10 -4.91 2.94
N TYR A 32 14.99 -4.71 3.65
CA TYR A 32 13.67 -5.20 3.27
C TYR A 32 13.19 -4.57 1.95
N THR A 33 13.36 -3.25 1.79
CA THR A 33 13.04 -2.56 0.53
C THR A 33 13.90 -3.09 -0.63
N THR A 34 15.20 -3.28 -0.39
CA THR A 34 16.13 -3.81 -1.41
C THR A 34 15.74 -5.23 -1.83
N GLU A 35 15.40 -6.10 -0.88
CA GLU A 35 14.92 -7.45 -1.16
C GLU A 35 13.59 -7.43 -1.93
N SER A 36 12.67 -6.55 -1.55
CA SER A 36 11.38 -6.37 -2.24
C SER A 36 11.57 -5.92 -3.69
N ILE A 37 12.50 -5.00 -3.95
CA ILE A 37 12.88 -4.59 -5.30
C ILE A 37 13.43 -5.77 -6.10
N ARG A 38 14.31 -6.60 -5.52
CA ARG A 38 14.83 -7.79 -6.21
C ARG A 38 13.73 -8.78 -6.57
N LYS A 39 12.83 -9.08 -5.62
CA LYS A 39 11.67 -9.96 -5.84
C LYS A 39 10.78 -9.44 -6.98
N LEU A 40 10.51 -8.13 -7.00
CA LEU A 40 9.74 -7.50 -8.06
C LEU A 40 10.42 -7.65 -9.43
N ILE A 41 11.72 -7.39 -9.53
CA ILE A 41 12.48 -7.56 -10.79
C ILE A 41 12.42 -9.00 -11.29
N THR A 42 12.65 -9.96 -10.39
CA THR A 42 12.60 -11.39 -10.72
C THR A 42 11.24 -11.75 -11.29
N TYR A 43 10.15 -11.40 -10.60
CA TYR A 43 8.79 -11.67 -11.06
C TYR A 43 8.51 -11.03 -12.44
N LEU A 44 8.83 -9.74 -12.62
CA LEU A 44 8.60 -9.05 -13.89
C LEU A 44 9.37 -9.72 -15.05
N THR A 45 10.60 -10.16 -14.79
CA THR A 45 11.44 -10.81 -15.81
C THR A 45 10.93 -12.19 -16.17
N GLU A 46 10.54 -13.00 -15.17
CA GLU A 46 10.02 -14.36 -15.37
C GLU A 46 8.67 -14.39 -16.11
N HIS A 47 7.87 -13.34 -15.93
CA HIS A 47 6.55 -13.22 -16.56
C HIS A 47 6.55 -12.43 -17.88
N GLY A 48 7.72 -12.09 -18.43
CA GLY A 48 7.83 -11.49 -19.76
C GLY A 48 7.43 -10.01 -19.81
N TYR A 49 7.73 -9.24 -18.77
CA TYR A 49 7.59 -7.79 -18.79
C TYR A 49 8.38 -7.19 -19.97
N ASP A 50 7.71 -6.34 -20.75
CA ASP A 50 8.16 -5.88 -22.07
C ASP A 50 9.06 -4.64 -22.01
N ARG A 51 9.24 -4.03 -20.83
CA ARG A 51 10.01 -2.78 -20.65
C ARG A 51 11.27 -3.03 -19.86
N SER A 52 12.24 -2.13 -20.03
CA SER A 52 13.48 -2.15 -19.28
C SER A 52 13.21 -2.00 -17.78
N ILE A 53 13.75 -2.92 -16.99
CA ILE A 53 13.66 -2.88 -15.54
C ILE A 53 15.05 -3.06 -14.95
N SER A 54 15.36 -2.30 -13.91
CA SER A 54 16.63 -2.43 -13.19
C SER A 54 16.45 -1.99 -11.73
N PRO A 55 17.34 -2.41 -10.81
CA PRO A 55 17.30 -1.94 -9.43
C PRO A 55 17.37 -0.41 -9.32
N LYS A 56 18.13 0.24 -10.22
CA LYS A 56 18.27 1.69 -10.24
C LYS A 56 16.95 2.40 -10.59
N ILE A 57 16.20 1.86 -11.55
CA ILE A 57 14.87 2.38 -11.93
C ILE A 57 13.90 2.20 -10.76
N LEU A 58 13.90 1.03 -10.13
CA LEU A 58 12.99 0.73 -9.02
C LEU A 58 13.40 1.35 -7.68
N LEU A 59 14.54 2.03 -7.57
CA LEU A 59 14.86 2.82 -6.37
C LEU A 59 14.14 4.18 -6.39
N SER A 60 13.84 4.71 -7.58
CA SER A 60 13.15 5.99 -7.77
C SER A 60 12.37 5.94 -9.09
N PRO A 61 11.29 5.15 -9.15
CA PRO A 61 10.54 4.96 -10.38
C PRO A 61 9.84 6.25 -10.79
N THR A 62 9.75 6.48 -12.10
CA THR A 62 8.88 7.54 -12.61
C THR A 62 7.42 7.12 -12.47
N THR A 63 6.50 8.10 -12.52
CA THR A 63 5.05 7.81 -12.58
C THR A 63 4.72 6.86 -13.74
N LYS A 64 5.40 7.01 -14.88
CA LYS A 64 5.18 6.16 -16.06
C LYS A 64 5.62 4.72 -15.79
N ASP A 65 6.80 4.53 -15.19
CA ASP A 65 7.30 3.21 -14.84
C ASP A 65 6.35 2.52 -13.86
N PHE A 66 5.92 3.24 -12.84
CA PHE A 66 4.96 2.74 -11.85
C PHE A 66 3.63 2.31 -12.49
N VAL A 67 3.04 3.15 -13.35
CA VAL A 67 1.79 2.82 -14.06
C VAL A 67 1.97 1.55 -14.90
N ASN A 68 3.07 1.44 -15.64
CA ASN A 68 3.33 0.27 -16.48
C ASN A 68 3.48 -1.01 -15.66
N ILE A 69 4.24 -0.95 -14.55
CA ILE A 69 4.45 -2.09 -13.65
C ILE A 69 3.11 -2.51 -13.03
N VAL A 70 2.35 -1.58 -12.44
CA VAL A 70 1.07 -1.89 -11.81
C VAL A 70 0.06 -2.43 -12.82
N THR A 71 0.00 -1.87 -14.03
CA THR A 71 -0.87 -2.39 -15.10
C THR A 71 -0.50 -3.82 -15.46
N PHE A 72 0.81 -4.11 -15.60
CA PHE A 72 1.28 -5.46 -15.86
C PHE A 72 0.89 -6.44 -14.74
N LEU A 73 1.05 -6.04 -13.48
CA LEU A 73 0.66 -6.86 -12.32
C LEU A 73 -0.85 -7.07 -12.25
N LEU A 74 -1.67 -6.07 -12.56
CA LEU A 74 -3.13 -6.22 -12.57
C LEU A 74 -3.60 -7.09 -13.74
N ARG A 75 -2.86 -7.10 -14.85
CA ARG A 75 -3.12 -8.00 -15.99
C ARG A 75 -2.88 -9.48 -15.72
N SER A 76 -2.12 -9.82 -14.68
CA SER A 76 -2.03 -11.22 -14.24
C SER A 76 -3.29 -11.71 -13.53
N ILE A 77 -4.15 -10.79 -13.08
CA ILE A 77 -5.44 -11.07 -12.45
C ILE A 77 -6.57 -10.96 -13.50
N ASP A 78 -6.58 -9.86 -14.26
CA ASP A 78 -7.52 -9.61 -15.35
C ASP A 78 -6.76 -9.25 -16.64
N PRO A 79 -6.64 -10.18 -17.62
CA PRO A 79 -5.88 -9.95 -18.85
C PRO A 79 -6.29 -8.70 -19.64
N ASN A 80 -7.53 -8.24 -19.49
CA ASN A 80 -8.05 -7.08 -20.22
C ASN A 80 -7.92 -5.77 -19.41
N PHE A 81 -7.25 -5.81 -18.25
CA PHE A 81 -7.15 -4.66 -17.38
C PHE A 81 -6.46 -3.47 -18.09
N ALA A 82 -7.11 -2.32 -17.99
CA ALA A 82 -6.59 -1.02 -18.35
C ALA A 82 -7.20 0.04 -17.44
N PHE A 83 -6.38 0.97 -16.97
CA PHE A 83 -6.87 2.15 -16.26
C PHE A 83 -7.71 3.01 -17.21
N VAL A 84 -8.89 3.44 -16.76
CA VAL A 84 -9.81 4.26 -17.57
C VAL A 84 -9.57 5.76 -17.31
N GLY A 85 -9.16 6.09 -16.10
CA GLY A 85 -8.92 7.42 -15.59
C GLY A 85 -7.57 7.53 -14.87
N LYS A 86 -7.53 8.38 -13.85
CA LYS A 86 -6.29 8.65 -13.11
C LYS A 86 -5.96 7.48 -12.19
N LEU A 87 -4.74 6.96 -12.30
CA LEU A 87 -4.23 5.87 -11.44
C LEU A 87 -4.42 6.19 -9.94
N GLU A 88 -4.19 7.44 -9.55
CA GLU A 88 -4.27 7.89 -8.16
C GLU A 88 -5.71 7.85 -7.57
N ASP A 89 -6.72 7.82 -8.44
CA ASP A 89 -8.13 7.70 -8.05
C ASP A 89 -8.59 6.22 -8.11
N GLU A 90 -8.12 5.45 -9.09
CA GLU A 90 -8.56 4.07 -9.30
C GLU A 90 -7.82 3.04 -8.45
N LEU A 91 -6.49 3.17 -8.32
CA LEU A 91 -5.67 2.15 -7.67
C LEU A 91 -6.04 1.92 -6.19
N PRO A 92 -6.35 2.95 -5.36
CA PRO A 92 -6.81 2.72 -3.99
C PRO A 92 -8.12 1.93 -3.91
N VAL A 93 -9.01 2.12 -4.88
CA VAL A 93 -10.29 1.38 -4.96
C VAL A 93 -10.02 -0.07 -5.35
N ILE A 94 -9.19 -0.31 -6.36
CA ILE A 94 -8.79 -1.65 -6.81
C ILE A 94 -8.14 -2.43 -5.65
N LEU A 95 -7.16 -1.83 -4.96
CA LEU A 95 -6.49 -2.47 -3.83
C LEU A 95 -7.48 -2.83 -2.70
N ARG A 96 -8.46 -1.96 -2.43
CA ARG A 96 -9.50 -2.24 -1.44
C ARG A 96 -10.39 -3.41 -1.86
N THR A 97 -10.78 -3.47 -3.12
CA THR A 97 -11.57 -4.58 -3.69
C THR A 97 -10.81 -5.90 -3.63
N LEU A 98 -9.49 -5.87 -3.82
CA LEU A 98 -8.60 -7.02 -3.67
C LEU A 98 -8.33 -7.40 -2.19
N GLY A 99 -8.91 -6.68 -1.23
CA GLY A 99 -8.73 -6.96 0.21
C GLY A 99 -7.36 -6.55 0.75
N TYR A 100 -6.67 -5.59 0.10
CA TYR A 100 -5.36 -5.13 0.55
C TYR A 100 -5.46 -4.49 1.95
N PRO A 101 -4.66 -4.95 2.93
CA PRO A 101 -4.88 -4.63 4.35
C PRO A 101 -4.48 -3.22 4.76
N THR A 102 -3.63 -2.55 3.98
CA THR A 102 -3.09 -1.22 4.30
C THR A 102 -3.66 -0.15 3.37
N ASN A 103 -3.87 1.06 3.91
CA ASN A 103 -4.41 2.17 3.12
C ASN A 103 -3.31 2.85 2.29
N VAL A 104 -3.46 2.85 0.97
CA VAL A 104 -2.60 3.60 0.05
C VAL A 104 -3.26 4.94 -0.27
N THR A 105 -2.61 6.03 0.12
CA THR A 105 -3.15 7.38 -0.03
C THR A 105 -2.87 7.96 -1.42
N LYS A 106 -3.76 8.85 -1.88
CA LYS A 106 -3.61 9.57 -3.15
C LYS A 106 -2.25 10.28 -3.25
N GLY A 107 -1.83 10.97 -2.19
CA GLY A 107 -0.54 11.67 -2.15
C GLY A 107 0.66 10.75 -2.33
N ALA A 108 0.59 9.51 -1.84
CA ALA A 108 1.65 8.52 -2.07
C ALA A 108 1.73 8.11 -3.56
N LEU A 109 0.57 7.99 -4.22
CA LEU A 109 0.48 7.63 -5.64
C LEU A 109 0.88 8.79 -6.59
N SER A 110 0.68 10.03 -6.17
CA SER A 110 1.18 11.19 -6.91
C SER A 110 2.71 11.35 -6.80
N ALA A 111 3.34 10.72 -5.80
CA ALA A 111 4.77 10.89 -5.46
C ALA A 111 5.53 9.55 -5.34
N VAL A 112 5.20 8.55 -6.17
CA VAL A 112 5.74 7.18 -6.09
C VAL A 112 7.26 7.06 -6.15
N GLY A 113 7.97 8.03 -6.73
CA GLY A 113 9.44 8.02 -6.81
C GLY A 113 10.16 8.63 -5.60
N VAL A 114 9.43 9.19 -4.63
CA VAL A 114 10.03 9.88 -3.49
C VAL A 114 10.58 8.86 -2.47
N PRO A 115 11.81 9.03 -1.95
CA PRO A 115 12.48 8.03 -1.11
C PRO A 115 11.69 7.58 0.15
N HIS A 116 10.82 8.43 0.67
CA HIS A 116 10.00 8.15 1.85
C HIS A 116 8.58 7.67 1.51
N THR A 117 8.25 7.59 0.23
CA THR A 117 6.93 7.21 -0.29
C THR A 117 6.97 5.88 -1.04
N TRP A 118 8.12 5.56 -1.63
CA TRP A 118 8.32 4.32 -2.37
C TRP A 118 8.34 3.04 -1.51
N PRO A 119 9.01 3.00 -0.34
CA PRO A 119 8.92 1.87 0.59
C PRO A 119 7.54 1.72 1.23
#